data_AF-A0A5B8SXE1-F1
#
_entry.id   AF-A0A5B8SXE1-F1
#
_cell.length_a   1.000
_cell.length_b   1.000
_cell.length_c   1.000
_cell.angle_alpha   90.00
_cell.angle_beta   90.00
_cell.angle_gamma   90.00
#
_symmetry.space_group_name_H-M   'P 1'
#
loop_
_entity.id
_entity.type
_entity.pdbx_description
1 polymer ?
#
loop_
_entity_poly.entity_id
_entity_poly.type
_entity_poly.pdbx_seq_one_letter_code
_entity_poly.pdbx_strand_id
1 'polypeptide(L)'
;MPVKIILAHADISRSRFYGYLNGSGDLAMSRLLSILEVIHVSLDEFMLYARSLKGINGNMTLQQETPLINEATVESALQTYKQTKDVAAIATAVTQIKTHASEESAGKLLKKLLPTVRNVLCKRHYFSIIDANLLLDVMDSLRYEDLQTILPFVRKTIMQQQASQQTGLEMEITRQQALLTVIYQYTLRAFHEQASADTKRDFELVDSLEPAISDWYTNVIRKLMTVVRTLAVADNEYEARVEYNNILAAVYAIQPQSVWNNYERLMHNNFNDFKTYTMP
;
A
#
# COMPACT_ATOMS: atom_id res chain seq x y z
N MET A 1 9.62 -36.72 -8.92
CA MET A 1 10.83 -36.49 -8.08
C MET A 1 10.81 -37.46 -6.90
N PRO A 2 11.90 -38.19 -6.56
CA PRO A 2 11.86 -39.15 -5.47
C PRO A 2 11.77 -38.42 -4.12
N VAL A 3 10.73 -38.70 -3.33
CA VAL A 3 10.51 -38.16 -1.97
C VAL A 3 11.78 -38.25 -1.11
N LYS A 4 12.61 -39.28 -1.32
CA LYS A 4 13.90 -39.47 -0.66
C LYS A 4 14.87 -38.28 -0.79
N ILE A 5 14.88 -37.57 -1.93
CA ILE A 5 15.74 -36.41 -2.15
C ILE A 5 15.27 -35.22 -1.30
N ILE A 6 13.95 -34.99 -1.29
CA ILE A 6 13.33 -33.93 -0.46
C ILE A 6 13.62 -34.17 1.02
N LEU A 7 13.45 -35.42 1.50
CA LEU A 7 13.71 -35.77 2.90
C LEU A 7 15.18 -35.54 3.30
N ALA A 8 16.12 -35.82 2.39
CA ALA A 8 17.56 -35.67 2.65
C ALA A 8 18.01 -34.20 2.67
N HIS A 9 17.54 -33.39 1.73
CA HIS A 9 17.89 -31.97 1.66
C HIS A 9 17.16 -31.13 2.70
N ALA A 10 15.87 -31.39 2.93
CA ALA A 10 15.12 -30.70 3.95
C ALA A 10 15.44 -31.20 5.37
N ASP A 11 16.15 -32.32 5.52
CA ASP A 11 16.43 -33.00 6.80
C ASP A 11 15.14 -33.16 7.64
N ILE A 12 14.19 -33.89 7.04
CA ILE A 12 12.86 -34.19 7.60
C ILE A 12 12.64 -35.69 7.52
N SER A 13 12.08 -36.29 8.58
CA SER A 13 11.69 -37.69 8.56
C SER A 13 10.51 -37.92 7.62
N ARG A 14 10.47 -39.10 7.00
CA ARG A 14 9.37 -39.49 6.10
C ARG A 14 7.99 -39.32 6.75
N SER A 15 7.87 -39.70 8.02
CA SER A 15 6.62 -39.55 8.80
C SER A 15 6.21 -38.10 8.97
N ARG A 16 7.15 -37.18 9.26
CA ARG A 16 6.82 -35.74 9.37
C ARG A 16 6.43 -35.16 8.03
N PHE A 17 7.13 -35.52 6.96
CA PHE A 17 6.81 -35.03 5.62
C PHE A 17 5.38 -35.39 5.18
N TYR A 18 4.95 -36.65 5.38
CA TYR A 18 3.55 -37.02 5.13
C TYR A 18 2.58 -36.41 6.15
N GLY A 19 3.02 -36.16 7.38
CA GLY A 19 2.27 -35.36 8.35
C GLY A 19 1.93 -33.98 7.79
N TYR A 20 2.92 -33.27 7.25
CA TYR A 20 2.73 -31.96 6.64
C TYR A 20 1.81 -32.00 5.41
N LEU A 21 1.98 -32.98 4.53
CA LEU A 21 1.09 -33.16 3.36
C LEU A 21 -0.37 -33.41 3.77
N ASN A 22 -0.59 -34.04 4.92
CA ASN A 22 -1.90 -34.31 5.49
C ASN A 22 -2.39 -33.18 6.42
N GLY A 23 -1.75 -32.00 6.41
CA GLY A 23 -2.16 -30.83 7.19
C GLY A 23 -1.85 -30.92 8.69
N SER A 24 -0.94 -31.80 9.09
CA SER A 24 -0.57 -32.01 10.49
C SER A 24 0.83 -31.46 10.82
N GLY A 25 0.93 -30.68 11.89
CA GLY A 25 2.18 -30.17 12.46
C GLY A 25 2.70 -28.88 11.84
N ASP A 26 3.60 -28.21 12.55
CA ASP A 26 4.19 -26.93 12.12
C ASP A 26 5.41 -27.17 11.21
N LEU A 27 5.36 -26.61 10.00
CA LEU A 27 6.49 -26.60 9.07
C LEU A 27 7.28 -25.30 9.25
N ALA A 28 8.52 -25.41 9.73
CA ALA A 28 9.42 -24.26 9.83
C ALA A 28 9.75 -23.68 8.45
N MET A 29 9.87 -22.35 8.36
CA MET A 29 10.15 -21.66 7.08
C MET A 29 11.45 -22.12 6.41
N SER A 30 12.51 -22.35 7.19
CA SER A 30 13.78 -22.89 6.65
C SER A 30 13.62 -24.26 5.99
N ARG A 31 12.75 -25.10 6.55
CA ARG A 31 12.43 -26.43 6.04
C ARG A 31 11.56 -26.35 4.78
N LEU A 32 10.59 -25.42 4.75
CA LEU A 32 9.82 -25.12 3.55
C LEU A 32 10.73 -24.69 2.40
N LEU A 33 11.63 -23.72 2.63
CA LEU A 33 12.57 -23.24 1.62
C LEU A 33 13.44 -24.38 1.05
N SER A 34 13.93 -25.27 1.92
CA SER A 34 14.71 -26.44 1.50
C SER A 34 13.89 -27.41 0.63
N ILE A 35 12.59 -27.58 0.92
CA ILE A 35 11.70 -28.40 0.09
C ILE A 35 11.48 -27.74 -1.26
N LEU A 36 11.20 -26.43 -1.28
CA LEU A 36 10.95 -25.63 -2.48
C LEU A 36 12.15 -25.63 -3.43
N GLU A 37 13.36 -25.48 -2.90
CA GLU A 37 14.61 -25.55 -3.66
C GLU A 37 14.76 -26.90 -4.38
N VAL A 38 14.45 -27.99 -3.69
CA VAL A 38 14.51 -29.36 -4.24
C VAL A 38 13.48 -29.54 -5.35
N ILE A 39 12.25 -29.08 -5.17
CA ILE A 39 11.20 -29.21 -6.20
C ILE A 39 11.29 -28.14 -7.30
N HIS A 40 12.29 -27.27 -7.25
CA HIS A 40 12.50 -26.15 -8.17
C HIS A 40 11.30 -25.20 -8.28
N VAL A 41 10.65 -24.93 -7.15
CA VAL A 41 9.55 -23.95 -7.04
C VAL A 41 10.08 -22.76 -6.26
N SER A 42 9.84 -21.54 -6.74
CA SER A 42 10.25 -20.35 -6.00
C SER A 42 9.34 -20.13 -4.78
N LEU A 43 9.83 -19.42 -3.77
CA LEU A 43 8.98 -19.03 -2.65
C LEU A 43 7.77 -18.23 -3.13
N ASP A 44 7.93 -17.37 -4.14
CA ASP A 44 6.85 -16.55 -4.67
C ASP A 44 5.76 -17.40 -5.34
N GLU A 45 6.16 -18.39 -6.15
CA GLU A 45 5.23 -19.32 -6.80
C GLU A 45 4.47 -20.16 -5.75
N PHE A 46 5.19 -20.66 -4.74
CA PHE A 46 4.58 -21.36 -3.62
C PHE A 46 3.60 -20.47 -2.85
N MET A 47 3.98 -19.23 -2.54
CA MET A 47 3.15 -18.31 -1.78
C MET A 47 1.91 -17.88 -2.57
N LEU A 48 2.01 -17.74 -3.90
CA LEU A 48 0.88 -17.47 -4.78
C LEU A 48 -0.14 -18.62 -4.72
N TYR A 49 0.34 -19.87 -4.78
CA TYR A 49 -0.50 -21.05 -4.60
C TYR A 49 -1.09 -21.14 -3.18
N ALA A 50 -0.28 -20.94 -2.14
CA ALA A 50 -0.73 -21.01 -0.74
C ALA A 50 -1.79 -19.93 -0.41
N ARG A 51 -1.66 -18.73 -0.99
CA ARG A 51 -2.68 -17.67 -0.89
C ARG A 51 -3.98 -18.06 -1.60
N SER A 52 -3.91 -18.78 -2.72
CA SER A 52 -5.10 -19.28 -3.43
C SER A 52 -5.84 -20.39 -2.65
N LEU A 53 -5.11 -21.16 -1.83
CA LEU A 53 -5.66 -22.23 -0.99
C LEU A 53 -6.29 -21.73 0.31
N LYS A 54 -5.87 -20.57 0.81
CA LYS A 54 -6.70 -19.82 1.75
C LYS A 54 -7.91 -19.39 0.97
N GLY A 55 -8.96 -20.20 1.02
CA GLY A 55 -10.25 -19.84 0.45
C GLY A 55 -10.51 -18.38 0.81
N ILE A 56 -10.68 -17.54 -0.21
CA ILE A 56 -11.52 -16.35 -0.06
C ILE A 56 -12.70 -16.88 0.72
N ASN A 57 -12.90 -16.45 1.97
CA ASN A 57 -14.00 -16.90 2.80
C ASN A 57 -15.24 -16.88 1.91
N GLY A 58 -15.64 -18.07 1.48
CA GLY A 58 -16.53 -18.32 0.36
C GLY A 58 -17.95 -18.19 0.84
N ASN A 59 -18.25 -17.04 1.43
CA ASN A 59 -19.58 -16.53 1.72
C ASN A 59 -19.76 -15.17 1.02
N MET A 60 -19.13 -14.96 -0.15
CA MET A 60 -19.74 -14.09 -1.16
C MET A 60 -20.74 -14.91 -1.95
N THR A 61 -21.78 -15.38 -1.25
CA THR A 61 -23.07 -15.62 -1.90
C THR A 61 -23.48 -14.31 -2.56
N LEU A 62 -23.65 -14.41 -3.88
CA LEU A 62 -24.24 -13.44 -4.76
C LEU A 62 -25.60 -12.99 -4.23
N GLN A 63 -25.58 -11.90 -3.48
CA GLN A 63 -26.62 -10.88 -3.29
C GLN A 63 -26.01 -9.87 -2.32
N GLN A 64 -25.16 -8.96 -2.83
CA GLN A 64 -24.74 -7.80 -2.03
C GLN A 64 -25.95 -6.87 -1.94
N GLU A 65 -26.81 -7.10 -0.96
CA GLU A 65 -27.43 -5.97 -0.28
C GLU A 65 -26.28 -5.05 0.13
N THR A 66 -26.36 -3.77 -0.27
CA THR A 66 -25.38 -2.76 0.12
C THR A 66 -25.15 -2.89 1.62
N PRO A 67 -23.93 -3.23 2.08
CA PRO A 67 -23.71 -3.55 3.48
C PRO A 67 -24.16 -2.34 4.31
N LEU A 68 -25.07 -2.58 5.26
CA LEU A 68 -25.62 -1.51 6.08
C LEU A 68 -24.53 -1.05 7.05
N ILE A 69 -23.76 -0.03 6.64
CA ILE A 69 -22.64 0.49 7.41
C ILE A 69 -23.19 1.30 8.59
N ASN A 70 -22.99 0.78 9.80
CA ASN A 70 -23.48 1.39 11.02
C ASN A 70 -22.45 1.27 12.16
N GLU A 71 -22.83 1.70 13.36
CA GLU A 71 -21.95 1.65 14.53
C GLU A 71 -21.53 0.22 14.93
N ALA A 72 -22.36 -0.78 14.64
CA ALA A 72 -22.03 -2.18 14.94
C ALA A 72 -20.87 -2.68 14.08
N THR A 73 -20.76 -2.22 12.82
CA THR A 73 -19.60 -2.50 11.95
C THR A 73 -18.30 -1.99 12.57
N VAL A 74 -18.34 -0.77 13.10
CA VAL A 74 -17.19 -0.13 13.78
C VAL A 74 -16.82 -0.90 15.05
N GLU A 75 -17.79 -1.23 15.90
CA GLU A 75 -17.54 -1.92 17.17
C GLU A 75 -17.01 -3.34 16.94
N SER A 76 -17.53 -4.06 15.95
CA SER A 76 -17.05 -5.39 15.57
C SER A 76 -15.58 -5.36 15.11
N ALA A 77 -15.21 -4.38 14.29
CA ALA A 77 -13.83 -4.21 13.85
C ALA A 77 -12.88 -3.89 15.02
N LEU A 78 -13.31 -3.01 15.93
CA LEU A 78 -12.55 -2.66 17.13
C LEU A 78 -12.38 -3.85 18.07
N GLN A 79 -13.41 -4.66 18.27
CA GLN A 79 -13.33 -5.87 19.09
C GLN A 79 -12.40 -6.91 18.47
N THR A 80 -12.52 -7.14 17.15
CA THR A 80 -11.65 -8.04 16.42
C THR A 80 -10.19 -7.62 16.55
N TYR A 81 -9.89 -6.33 16.36
CA TYR A 81 -8.55 -5.79 16.56
C TYR A 81 -8.07 -5.93 18.02
N LYS A 82 -8.93 -5.68 19.01
CA LYS A 82 -8.56 -5.85 20.43
C LYS A 82 -8.12 -7.28 20.73
N GLN A 83 -8.84 -8.27 20.19
CA GLN A 83 -8.61 -9.70 20.41
C GLN A 83 -7.42 -10.24 19.61
N THR A 84 -7.31 -9.91 18.33
CA THR A 84 -6.35 -10.54 17.40
C THR A 84 -5.12 -9.69 17.11
N LYS A 85 -5.19 -8.38 17.39
CA LYS A 85 -4.25 -7.35 16.90
C LYS A 85 -4.14 -7.30 15.36
N ASP A 86 -5.09 -7.90 14.63
CA ASP A 86 -5.13 -7.86 13.19
C ASP A 86 -5.69 -6.53 12.68
N VAL A 87 -4.87 -5.80 11.92
CA VAL A 87 -5.21 -4.50 11.35
C VAL A 87 -6.09 -4.62 10.10
N ALA A 88 -6.17 -5.81 9.49
CA ALA A 88 -7.01 -6.05 8.32
C ALA A 88 -8.50 -5.78 8.62
N ALA A 89 -8.98 -6.10 9.82
CA ALA A 89 -10.34 -5.82 10.26
C ALA A 89 -10.65 -4.31 10.31
N ILE A 90 -9.70 -3.52 10.82
CA ILE A 90 -9.82 -2.06 10.88
C ILE A 90 -9.77 -1.46 9.47
N ALA A 91 -8.81 -1.90 8.64
CA ALA A 91 -8.68 -1.45 7.25
C ALA A 91 -9.95 -1.74 6.44
N THR A 92 -10.49 -2.94 6.56
CA THR A 92 -11.74 -3.33 5.86
C THR A 92 -12.91 -2.45 6.28
N ALA A 93 -13.07 -2.19 7.58
CA ALA A 93 -14.13 -1.32 8.08
C ALA A 93 -13.99 0.12 7.55
N VAL A 94 -12.78 0.67 7.53
CA VAL A 94 -12.50 2.00 6.97
C VAL A 94 -12.87 2.07 5.50
N THR A 95 -12.41 1.12 4.69
CA THR A 95 -12.73 1.08 3.25
C THR A 95 -14.22 0.94 3.00
N GLN A 96 -14.92 0.09 3.76
CA GLN A 96 -16.37 -0.06 3.67
C GLN A 96 -17.11 1.23 4.02
N ILE A 97 -16.69 1.94 5.07
CA ILE A 97 -17.25 3.24 5.44
C ILE A 97 -17.08 4.25 4.30
N LYS A 98 -15.89 4.37 3.72
CA LYS A 98 -15.63 5.32 2.63
C LYS A 98 -16.38 4.98 1.34
N THR A 99 -16.63 3.70 1.08
CA THR A 99 -17.25 3.24 -0.17
C THR A 99 -18.77 3.29 -0.12
N HIS A 100 -19.38 3.05 1.05
CA HIS A 100 -20.82 2.81 1.16
C HIS A 100 -21.57 3.76 2.08
N ALA A 101 -20.91 4.49 2.98
CA ALA A 101 -21.59 5.46 3.83
C ALA A 101 -21.69 6.83 3.14
N SER A 102 -22.75 7.58 3.43
CA SER A 102 -22.82 9.00 3.05
C SER A 102 -21.70 9.79 3.73
N GLU A 103 -21.23 10.87 3.12
CA GLU A 103 -20.09 11.66 3.62
C GLU A 103 -20.24 12.06 5.10
N GLU A 104 -21.43 12.52 5.50
CA GLU A 104 -21.72 12.91 6.89
C GLU A 104 -21.64 11.70 7.85
N SER A 105 -22.18 10.55 7.44
CA SER A 105 -22.16 9.31 8.22
C SER A 105 -20.75 8.73 8.30
N ALA A 106 -20.01 8.79 7.20
CA ALA A 106 -18.62 8.35 7.10
C ALA A 106 -17.75 9.13 8.08
N GLY A 107 -17.89 10.46 8.13
CA GLY A 107 -17.17 11.30 9.09
C GLY A 107 -17.45 10.93 10.55
N LYS A 108 -18.70 10.65 10.91
CA LYS A 108 -19.08 10.23 12.27
C LYS A 108 -18.50 8.87 12.65
N LEU A 109 -18.57 7.89 11.74
CA LEU A 109 -18.08 6.53 11.98
C LEU A 109 -16.55 6.47 12.00
N LEU A 110 -15.88 7.16 11.07
CA LEU A 110 -14.42 7.26 11.03
C LEU A 110 -13.87 7.88 12.31
N LYS A 111 -14.50 8.94 12.85
CA LYS A 111 -14.09 9.55 14.12
C LYS A 111 -13.98 8.56 15.29
N LYS A 112 -14.79 7.49 15.30
CA LYS A 112 -14.71 6.43 16.31
C LYS A 112 -13.52 5.49 16.09
N LEU A 113 -13.12 5.24 14.85
CA LEU A 113 -11.97 4.38 14.49
C LEU A 113 -10.62 5.11 14.55
N LEU A 114 -10.61 6.42 14.28
CA LEU A 114 -9.39 7.23 14.16
C LEU A 114 -8.42 7.09 15.35
N PRO A 115 -8.85 7.07 16.63
CA PRO A 115 -7.92 6.89 17.74
C PRO A 115 -7.15 5.57 17.68
N THR A 116 -7.83 4.48 17.29
CA THR A 116 -7.22 3.16 17.13
C THR A 116 -6.32 3.12 15.91
N VAL A 117 -6.76 3.66 14.77
CA VAL A 117 -5.96 3.76 13.55
C VAL A 117 -4.67 4.55 13.80
N ARG A 118 -4.76 5.71 14.44
CA ARG A 118 -3.61 6.53 14.83
C ARG A 118 -2.64 5.75 15.71
N ASN A 119 -3.15 5.08 16.75
CA ASN A 119 -2.30 4.28 17.64
C ASN A 119 -1.61 3.11 16.93
N VAL A 120 -2.27 2.49 15.94
CA VAL A 120 -1.67 1.47 15.08
C VAL A 120 -0.54 2.07 14.26
N LEU A 121 -0.84 3.09 13.46
CA LEU A 121 0.08 3.67 12.47
C LEU A 121 1.29 4.35 13.12
N CYS A 122 1.10 5.10 14.21
CA CYS A 122 2.19 5.79 14.92
C CYS A 122 3.15 4.83 15.65
N LYS A 123 2.74 3.56 15.89
CA LYS A 123 3.59 2.54 16.52
C LYS A 123 4.24 1.59 15.52
N ARG A 124 3.97 1.75 14.22
CA ARG A 124 4.59 0.90 13.19
C ARG A 124 6.05 1.28 13.01
N HIS A 125 6.90 0.27 12.96
CA HIS A 125 8.30 0.42 12.52
C HIS A 125 8.51 0.04 11.05
N TYR A 126 7.51 -0.62 10.45
CA TYR A 126 7.50 -1.10 9.07
C TYR A 126 6.06 -1.10 8.56
N PHE A 127 5.86 -0.66 7.31
CA PHE A 127 4.55 -0.53 6.70
C PHE A 127 4.27 -1.65 5.71
N SER A 128 3.26 -2.49 5.99
CA SER A 128 2.70 -3.40 4.99
C SER A 128 1.85 -2.64 3.96
N ILE A 129 1.41 -3.33 2.90
CA ILE A 129 0.44 -2.75 1.95
C ILE A 129 -0.89 -2.37 2.62
N ILE A 130 -1.33 -3.15 3.62
CA ILE A 130 -2.55 -2.85 4.40
C ILE A 130 -2.36 -1.57 5.21
N ASP A 131 -1.19 -1.38 5.84
CA ASP A 131 -0.90 -0.17 6.61
C ASP A 131 -0.82 1.06 5.70
N ALA A 132 -0.22 0.92 4.50
CA ALA A 132 -0.14 2.00 3.52
C ALA A 132 -1.52 2.40 3.00
N ASN A 133 -2.35 1.42 2.61
CA ASN A 133 -3.72 1.68 2.14
C ASN A 133 -4.60 2.26 3.25
N LEU A 134 -4.49 1.75 4.49
CA LEU A 134 -5.20 2.31 5.63
C LEU A 134 -4.79 3.77 5.87
N LEU A 135 -3.49 4.08 5.80
CA LEU A 135 -3.00 5.45 5.94
C LEU A 135 -3.56 6.35 4.83
N LEU A 136 -3.48 5.94 3.56
CA LEU A 136 -4.09 6.67 2.43
C LEU A 136 -5.58 6.92 2.66
N ASP A 137 -6.29 5.94 3.22
CA ASP A 137 -7.71 6.05 3.42
C ASP A 137 -8.10 7.07 4.50
N VAL A 138 -7.28 7.23 5.54
CA VAL A 138 -7.57 8.13 6.66
C VAL A 138 -6.75 9.42 6.65
N MET A 139 -5.87 9.60 5.67
CA MET A 139 -4.84 10.64 5.71
C MET A 139 -5.44 12.03 5.90
N ASP A 140 -6.50 12.36 5.16
CA ASP A 140 -7.22 13.65 5.24
C ASP A 140 -7.88 13.89 6.60
N SER A 141 -8.19 12.82 7.34
CA SER A 141 -8.79 12.87 8.66
C SER A 141 -7.77 12.94 9.80
N LEU A 142 -6.49 12.71 9.52
CA LEU A 142 -5.41 12.81 10.51
C LEU A 142 -4.90 14.25 10.61
N ARG A 143 -4.38 14.60 11.79
CA ARG A 143 -3.68 15.88 11.99
C ARG A 143 -2.31 15.81 11.33
N TYR A 144 -1.81 16.94 10.82
CA TYR A 144 -0.51 16.99 10.16
C TYR A 144 0.64 16.50 11.06
N GLU A 145 0.62 16.84 12.35
CA GLU A 145 1.59 16.35 13.36
C GLU A 145 1.66 14.81 13.45
N ASP A 146 0.52 14.14 13.28
CA ASP A 146 0.45 12.68 13.34
C ASP A 146 1.10 12.08 12.09
N LEU A 147 0.93 12.72 10.93
CA LEU A 147 1.60 12.34 9.69
C LEU A 147 3.12 12.55 9.79
N GLN A 148 3.58 13.64 10.39
CA GLN A 148 5.01 13.88 10.63
C GLN A 148 5.65 12.79 11.49
N THR A 149 4.89 12.20 12.41
CA THR A 149 5.35 11.08 13.25
C THR A 149 5.41 9.77 12.46
N ILE A 150 4.49 9.56 11.53
CA ILE A 150 4.35 8.32 10.76
C ILE A 150 5.34 8.25 9.58
N LEU A 151 5.52 9.36 8.88
CA LEU A 151 6.25 9.41 7.60
C LEU A 151 7.70 8.90 7.64
N PRO A 152 8.51 9.14 8.70
CA PRO A 152 9.84 8.56 8.80
C PRO A 152 9.86 7.04 8.63
N PHE A 153 8.82 6.34 9.10
CA PHE A 153 8.70 4.88 8.97
C PHE A 153 8.30 4.45 7.56
N VAL A 154 7.49 5.25 6.86
CA VAL A 154 7.16 5.04 5.44
C VAL A 154 8.42 5.18 4.59
N ARG A 155 9.18 6.26 4.77
CA ARG A 155 10.46 6.50 4.08
C ARG A 155 11.45 5.37 4.33
N LYS A 156 11.65 5.00 5.60
CA LYS A 156 12.50 3.87 5.99
C LYS A 156 12.06 2.57 5.32
N THR A 157 10.75 2.33 5.25
CA THR A 157 10.21 1.15 4.59
C THR A 157 10.59 1.15 3.11
N ILE A 158 10.37 2.24 2.37
CA ILE A 158 10.75 2.37 0.95
C ILE A 158 12.26 2.11 0.77
N MET A 159 13.11 2.72 1.59
CA MET A 159 14.56 2.52 1.51
C MET A 159 14.97 1.06 1.76
N GLN A 160 14.32 0.39 2.71
CA GLN A 160 14.54 -1.04 2.95
C GLN A 160 14.09 -1.90 1.77
N GLN A 161 13.01 -1.52 1.08
CA GLN A 161 12.56 -2.21 -0.12
C GLN A 161 13.58 -2.08 -1.25
N GLN A 162 14.12 -0.87 -1.48
CA GLN A 162 15.17 -0.63 -2.48
C GLN A 162 16.42 -1.46 -2.20
N ALA A 163 16.89 -1.46 -0.94
CA ALA A 163 18.03 -2.28 -0.54
C ALA A 163 17.78 -3.78 -0.76
N SER A 164 16.55 -4.25 -0.53
CA SER A 164 16.18 -5.65 -0.76
C SER A 164 16.16 -6.00 -2.25
N GLN A 165 15.63 -5.12 -3.10
CA GLN A 165 15.64 -5.28 -4.56
C GLN A 165 17.08 -5.39 -5.11
N GLN A 166 18.01 -4.60 -4.58
CA GLN A 166 19.44 -4.69 -4.94
C GLN A 166 20.07 -6.04 -4.58
N THR A 167 19.51 -6.76 -3.59
CA THR A 167 19.94 -8.11 -3.21
C THR A 167 19.20 -9.22 -3.96
N GLY A 168 18.37 -8.89 -4.95
CA GLY A 168 17.61 -9.86 -5.75
C GLY A 168 16.30 -10.34 -5.11
N LEU A 169 15.87 -9.73 -4.01
CA LEU A 169 14.55 -9.99 -3.42
C LEU A 169 13.52 -9.09 -4.10
N GLU A 170 12.76 -9.67 -5.01
CA GLU A 170 11.62 -9.00 -5.63
C GLU A 170 10.50 -8.80 -4.60
N MET A 171 9.93 -7.61 -4.60
CA MET A 171 8.90 -7.20 -3.66
C MET A 171 7.65 -6.77 -4.42
N GLU A 172 6.49 -6.90 -3.77
CA GLU A 172 5.20 -6.63 -4.40
C GLU A 172 5.10 -5.17 -4.89
N ILE A 173 5.05 -4.98 -6.22
CA ILE A 173 4.97 -3.67 -6.88
C ILE A 173 3.83 -2.83 -6.32
N THR A 174 2.68 -3.44 -6.05
CA THR A 174 1.49 -2.81 -5.47
C THR A 174 1.77 -2.13 -4.12
N ARG A 175 2.68 -2.68 -3.32
CA ARG A 175 3.07 -2.09 -2.04
C ARG A 175 3.96 -0.87 -2.24
N GLN A 176 4.90 -0.93 -3.18
CA GLN A 176 5.74 0.22 -3.53
C GLN A 176 4.89 1.37 -4.04
N GLN A 177 3.93 1.08 -4.93
CA GLN A 177 2.95 2.05 -5.42
C GLN A 177 2.18 2.70 -4.27
N ALA A 178 1.62 1.92 -3.34
CA ALA A 178 0.88 2.46 -2.20
C ALA A 178 1.74 3.35 -1.29
N LEU A 179 2.97 2.92 -0.97
CA LEU A 179 3.90 3.70 -0.14
C LEU A 179 4.31 5.01 -0.83
N LEU A 180 4.51 4.99 -2.16
CA LEU A 180 4.83 6.19 -2.92
C LEU A 180 3.64 7.16 -3.02
N THR A 181 2.43 6.64 -3.15
CA THR A 181 1.23 7.49 -3.08
C THR A 181 1.14 8.18 -1.73
N VAL A 182 1.53 7.52 -0.62
CA VAL A 182 1.60 8.17 0.71
C VAL A 182 2.60 9.32 0.70
N ILE A 183 3.82 9.11 0.18
CA ILE A 183 4.84 10.16 0.09
C ILE A 183 4.34 11.35 -0.75
N TYR A 184 3.72 11.05 -1.89
CA TYR A 184 3.18 12.06 -2.79
C TYR A 184 2.08 12.90 -2.14
N GLN A 185 1.05 12.25 -1.58
CA GLN A 185 -0.07 12.99 -0.96
C GLN A 185 0.38 13.74 0.29
N TYR A 186 1.31 13.19 1.08
CA TYR A 186 1.92 13.91 2.19
C TYR A 186 2.64 15.17 1.70
N THR A 187 3.40 15.07 0.61
CA THR A 187 4.15 16.20 0.06
C THR A 187 3.21 17.33 -0.35
N LEU A 188 2.13 17.02 -1.07
CA LEU A 188 1.09 18.00 -1.40
C LEU A 188 0.52 18.66 -0.14
N ARG A 189 0.14 17.85 0.86
CA ARG A 189 -0.39 18.36 2.12
C ARG A 189 0.62 19.24 2.87
N ALA A 190 1.91 18.90 2.86
CA ALA A 190 2.95 19.69 3.50
C ALA A 190 3.06 21.09 2.89
N PHE A 191 2.92 21.23 1.57
CA PHE A 191 2.84 22.54 0.93
C PHE A 191 1.55 23.27 1.30
N HIS A 192 0.42 22.55 1.32
CA HIS A 192 -0.86 23.14 1.71
C HIS A 192 -0.82 23.72 3.14
N GLU A 193 -0.17 23.03 4.06
CA GLU A 193 -0.03 23.43 5.48
C GLU A 193 1.14 24.42 5.71
N GLN A 194 1.80 24.90 4.64
CA GLN A 194 2.99 25.77 4.71
C GLN A 194 4.14 25.17 5.56
N ALA A 195 4.19 23.84 5.64
CA ALA A 195 5.14 23.08 6.44
C ALA A 195 6.10 22.25 5.55
N SER A 196 6.62 22.89 4.50
CA SER A 196 7.39 22.25 3.42
C SER A 196 8.87 21.99 3.74
N ALA A 197 9.37 22.37 4.91
CA ALA A 197 10.79 22.23 5.26
C ALA A 197 11.30 20.77 5.16
N ASP A 198 10.45 19.80 5.43
CA ASP A 198 10.79 18.37 5.39
C ASP A 198 10.56 17.68 4.03
N THR A 199 9.95 18.35 3.04
CA THR A 199 9.60 17.73 1.74
C THR A 199 10.82 17.52 0.84
N LYS A 200 11.94 18.20 1.12
CA LYS A 200 13.22 17.96 0.43
C LYS A 200 13.63 16.47 0.47
N ARG A 201 13.43 15.81 1.61
CA ARG A 201 13.74 14.38 1.76
C ARG A 201 12.82 13.50 0.92
N ASP A 202 11.57 13.91 0.73
CA ASP A 202 10.62 13.18 -0.11
C ASP A 202 11.02 13.26 -1.58
N PHE A 203 11.44 14.44 -2.03
CA PHE A 203 12.01 14.63 -3.36
C PHE A 203 13.27 13.80 -3.60
N GLU A 204 14.24 13.85 -2.68
CA GLU A 204 15.48 13.07 -2.75
C GLU A 204 15.20 11.55 -2.76
N LEU A 205 14.26 11.08 -1.92
CA LEU A 205 13.84 9.68 -1.90
C LEU A 205 13.25 9.25 -3.24
N VAL A 206 12.34 10.06 -3.81
CA VAL A 206 11.66 9.74 -5.07
C VAL A 206 12.63 9.78 -6.26
N ASP A 207 13.61 10.68 -6.25
CA ASP A 207 14.66 10.76 -7.28
C ASP A 207 15.60 9.54 -7.23
N SER A 208 15.84 9.00 -6.03
CA SER A 208 16.71 7.83 -5.84
C SER A 208 16.15 6.52 -6.40
N LEU A 209 14.85 6.48 -6.74
CA LEU A 209 14.21 5.28 -7.25
C LEU A 209 14.56 5.07 -8.72
N GLU A 210 14.96 3.86 -9.07
CA GLU A 210 15.18 3.51 -10.47
C GLU A 210 13.85 3.41 -11.23
N PRO A 211 13.73 3.99 -12.44
CA PRO A 211 12.53 3.83 -13.25
C PRO A 211 12.39 2.39 -13.73
N ALA A 212 11.28 1.75 -13.39
CA ALA A 212 10.92 0.44 -13.94
C ALA A 212 9.95 0.63 -15.11
N ILE A 213 10.30 0.16 -16.31
CA ILE A 213 9.48 0.32 -17.52
C ILE A 213 8.08 -0.30 -17.34
N SER A 214 7.99 -1.39 -16.58
CA SER A 214 6.75 -2.10 -16.29
C SER A 214 5.86 -1.41 -15.24
N ASP A 215 6.40 -0.53 -14.40
CA ASP A 215 5.65 0.13 -13.33
C ASP A 215 5.28 1.57 -13.70
N TRP A 216 4.28 1.68 -14.57
CA TRP A 216 3.73 2.96 -15.03
C TRP A 216 3.25 3.86 -13.90
N TYR A 217 2.59 3.28 -12.89
CA TYR A 217 2.00 4.05 -11.80
C TYR A 217 3.06 4.75 -10.94
N THR A 218 4.10 4.02 -10.54
CA THR A 218 5.25 4.62 -9.84
C THR A 218 5.92 5.71 -10.69
N ASN A 219 6.12 5.47 -11.99
CA ASN A 219 6.73 6.48 -12.87
C ASN A 219 5.89 7.75 -13.00
N VAL A 220 4.55 7.63 -13.02
CA VAL A 220 3.66 8.79 -13.01
C VAL A 220 3.81 9.57 -11.70
N ILE A 221 3.81 8.89 -10.54
CA ILE A 221 4.03 9.56 -9.24
C ILE A 221 5.36 10.32 -9.23
N ARG A 222 6.43 9.70 -9.74
CA ARG A 222 7.76 10.35 -9.83
C ARG A 222 7.72 11.62 -10.67
N LYS A 223 7.08 11.57 -11.85
CA LYS A 223 6.93 12.75 -12.71
C LYS A 223 6.05 13.81 -12.06
N LEU A 224 4.99 13.43 -11.35
CA LEU A 224 4.18 14.39 -10.59
C LEU A 224 4.97 15.04 -9.45
N MET A 225 5.84 14.30 -8.77
CA MET A 225 6.76 14.88 -7.78
C MET A 225 7.73 15.89 -8.41
N THR A 226 8.17 15.67 -9.66
CA THR A 226 8.90 16.69 -10.44
C THR A 226 8.03 17.93 -10.67
N VAL A 227 6.79 17.76 -11.13
CA VAL A 227 5.84 18.88 -11.32
C VAL A 227 5.65 19.67 -10.03
N VAL A 228 5.44 19.01 -8.89
CA VAL A 228 5.31 19.66 -7.57
C VAL A 228 6.57 20.47 -7.26
N ARG A 229 7.77 19.91 -7.49
CA ARG A 229 9.03 20.61 -7.23
C ARG A 229 9.20 21.83 -8.13
N THR A 230 8.95 21.68 -9.43
CA THR A 230 9.03 22.77 -10.41
C THR A 230 8.06 23.91 -10.05
N LEU A 231 6.85 23.55 -9.63
CA LEU A 231 5.81 24.50 -9.26
C LEU A 231 6.11 25.18 -7.91
N ALA A 232 6.26 24.41 -6.84
CA ALA A 232 6.29 24.95 -5.48
C ALA A 232 7.68 25.39 -4.99
N VAL A 233 8.76 24.88 -5.60
CA VAL A 233 10.14 25.18 -5.17
C VAL A 233 10.85 26.10 -6.18
N ALA A 234 10.73 25.80 -7.47
CA ALA A 234 11.34 26.63 -8.52
C ALA A 234 10.45 27.79 -8.97
N ASP A 235 9.20 27.87 -8.52
CA ASP A 235 8.21 28.89 -8.90
C ASP A 235 8.03 29.04 -10.42
N ASN A 236 8.13 27.91 -11.15
CA ASN A 236 8.03 27.88 -12.61
C ASN A 236 6.72 27.23 -13.06
N GLU A 237 5.63 27.99 -13.02
CA GLU A 237 4.30 27.48 -13.40
C GLU A 237 4.23 26.99 -14.85
N TYR A 238 4.89 27.69 -15.78
CA TYR A 238 4.83 27.33 -17.21
C TYR A 238 5.41 25.95 -17.45
N GLU A 239 6.61 25.69 -16.92
CA GLU A 239 7.28 24.41 -17.05
C GLU A 239 6.50 23.29 -16.35
N ALA A 240 6.04 23.53 -15.12
CA ALA A 240 5.21 22.58 -14.38
C ALA A 240 3.93 22.21 -15.14
N ARG A 241 3.27 23.19 -15.79
CA ARG A 241 2.07 22.96 -16.59
C ARG A 241 2.36 22.12 -17.84
N VAL A 242 3.47 22.38 -18.52
CA VAL A 242 3.90 21.60 -19.69
C VAL A 242 4.16 20.15 -19.28
N GLU A 243 4.91 19.94 -18.20
CA GLU A 243 5.19 18.61 -17.66
C GLU A 243 3.91 17.87 -17.25
N TYR A 244 3.01 18.54 -16.52
CA TYR A 244 1.71 17.97 -16.14
C TYR A 244 0.88 17.51 -17.36
N ASN A 245 0.76 18.37 -18.37
CA ASN A 245 -0.01 18.04 -19.57
C ASN A 245 0.61 16.89 -20.36
N ASN A 246 1.94 16.79 -20.39
CA ASN A 246 2.64 15.67 -21.00
C ASN A 246 2.36 14.34 -20.28
N ILE A 247 2.30 14.36 -18.94
CA ILE A 247 1.92 13.18 -18.15
C ILE A 247 0.48 12.77 -18.48
N LEU A 248 -0.46 13.73 -18.49
CA LEU A 248 -1.88 13.47 -18.78
C LEU A 248 -2.07 12.86 -20.17
N ALA A 249 -1.43 13.46 -21.18
CA ALA A 249 -1.47 12.95 -22.55
C ALA A 249 -0.89 11.53 -22.66
N ALA A 250 0.21 11.25 -21.97
CA ALA A 250 0.80 9.91 -21.94
C ALA A 250 -0.12 8.87 -21.29
N VAL A 251 -0.80 9.22 -20.19
CA VAL A 251 -1.77 8.33 -19.53
C VAL A 251 -2.91 7.98 -20.48
N TYR A 252 -3.56 8.97 -21.10
CA TYR A 252 -4.67 8.70 -22.02
C TYR A 252 -4.26 7.99 -23.31
N ALA A 253 -3.02 8.18 -23.77
CA ALA A 253 -2.52 7.52 -24.97
C ALA A 253 -2.13 6.04 -24.76
N ILE A 254 -1.66 5.68 -23.55
CA ILE A 254 -0.99 4.38 -23.32
C ILE A 254 -1.77 3.48 -22.38
N GLN A 255 -2.42 4.04 -21.35
CA GLN A 255 -3.10 3.24 -20.33
C GLN A 255 -4.53 2.89 -20.75
N PRO A 256 -5.02 1.68 -20.41
CA PRO A 256 -6.39 1.31 -20.73
C PRO A 256 -7.39 2.17 -19.94
N GLN A 257 -8.55 2.46 -20.55
CA GLN A 257 -9.57 3.33 -19.97
C GLN A 257 -10.05 2.86 -18.58
N SER A 258 -10.05 1.54 -18.33
CA SER A 258 -10.45 0.96 -17.05
C SER A 258 -9.64 1.43 -15.84
N VAL A 259 -8.42 1.96 -16.05
CA VAL A 259 -7.55 2.43 -14.96
C VAL A 259 -7.38 3.95 -14.90
N TRP A 260 -8.00 4.71 -15.81
CA TRP A 260 -7.82 6.17 -15.87
C TRP A 260 -8.19 6.86 -14.57
N ASN A 261 -9.28 6.45 -13.92
CA ASN A 261 -9.72 6.99 -12.64
C ASN A 261 -8.63 6.93 -11.56
N ASN A 262 -7.71 5.96 -11.61
CA ASN A 262 -6.61 5.86 -10.64
C ASN A 262 -5.57 6.97 -10.85
N TYR A 263 -5.31 7.34 -12.11
CA TYR A 263 -4.38 8.41 -12.46
C TYR A 263 -5.01 9.79 -12.28
N GLU A 264 -6.28 9.95 -12.65
CA GLU A 264 -7.03 11.20 -12.45
C GLU A 264 -7.11 11.57 -10.96
N ARG A 265 -7.26 10.58 -10.06
CA ARG A 265 -7.16 10.79 -8.61
C ARG A 265 -5.80 11.32 -8.15
N LEU A 266 -4.71 10.93 -8.81
CA LEU A 266 -3.37 11.46 -8.50
C LEU A 266 -3.18 12.87 -9.06
N MET A 267 -3.66 13.10 -10.27
CA MET A 267 -3.43 14.33 -11.03
C MET A 267 -4.42 15.44 -10.70
N HIS A 268 -5.47 15.16 -9.94
CA HIS A 268 -6.67 16.00 -9.83
C HIS A 268 -7.34 16.21 -11.20
N ASN A 269 -8.47 16.93 -11.27
CA ASN A 269 -9.23 17.01 -12.52
C ASN A 269 -8.51 17.81 -13.62
N ASN A 270 -7.67 18.78 -13.24
CA ASN A 270 -6.91 19.62 -14.15
C ASN A 270 -5.72 20.30 -13.43
N PHE A 271 -4.85 20.97 -14.19
CA PHE A 271 -3.67 21.64 -13.64
C PHE A 271 -3.99 22.75 -12.63
N ASN A 272 -5.07 23.51 -12.82
CA ASN A 272 -5.43 24.56 -11.87
C ASN A 272 -5.91 23.97 -10.54
N ASP A 273 -6.70 22.88 -10.59
CA ASP A 273 -7.07 22.12 -9.40
C ASP A 273 -5.82 21.56 -8.72
N PHE A 274 -4.90 20.97 -9.47
CA PHE A 274 -3.61 20.48 -8.93
C PHE A 274 -2.80 21.60 -8.25
N LYS A 275 -2.78 22.79 -8.85
CA LYS A 275 -2.05 23.95 -8.33
C LYS A 275 -2.57 24.39 -6.95
N THR A 276 -3.87 24.39 -6.71
CA THR A 276 -4.43 24.82 -5.40
C THR A 276 -4.02 23.90 -4.25
N TYR A 277 -3.77 22.62 -4.51
CA TYR A 277 -3.23 21.69 -3.50
C TYR A 277 -1.72 21.84 -3.29
N THR A 278 -1.01 22.43 -4.26
CA THR A 278 0.45 22.53 -4.25
C THR A 278 0.96 23.89 -3.80
N MET A 279 0.17 24.96 -3.99
CA MET A 279 0.47 26.34 -3.59
C MET A 279 -0.85 27.04 -3.22
N PRO A 280 -1.39 26.87 -1.99
CA PRO A 280 -2.57 27.61 -1.55
C PRO A 280 -2.29 29.09 -1.24
#